data_AF-A0AAE0XTF0-F1
#
_entry.id   AF-A0AAE0XTF0-F1
#
_cell.length_a   1.000
_cell.length_b   1.000
_cell.length_c   1.000
_cell.angle_alpha   90.00
_cell.angle_beta   90.00
_cell.angle_gamma   90.00
#
_symmetry.space_group_name_H-M   'P 1'
#
loop_
_entity.id
_entity.type
_entity.pdbx_description
1 polymer ?
#
loop_
_entity_poly.entity_id
_entity_poly.type
_entity_poly.pdbx_seq_one_letter_code
_entity_poly.pdbx_strand_id
1 'polypeptide(L)'
;MQCEDSRFKKVVKSLVKVGESARGAGAINFLPFLKYLPGDMFQAKEIKFNWGNVKDFIVEEINDMENKNCSKSDSVQCNDENFVSSYKRRQMEKTQSRKETYLDYVNMIKGAVDLFGAGTETVSNTVVWCVLCSSCIRLTFRPKSTISLTVKWVKGDNRPWRIRPAFLTLGQSLRRHSDPDAEKFSPERFLDNDEILIHRKEFIPFSIGPRYCLGEAMAKMELFFYLSFMFQRFQFVARDPKKPPTLEPNSRKSLEAI
;
A
#
# COMPACT_ATOMS: atom_id res chain seq x y z
N MET A 1 2.65 21.81 -8.94
CA MET A 1 2.79 21.65 -7.47
C MET A 1 3.73 20.47 -7.24
N GLN A 2 5.05 20.72 -7.26
CA GLN A 2 6.07 19.69 -7.05
C GLN A 2 6.24 19.47 -5.54
N CYS A 3 5.75 18.35 -5.03
CA CYS A 3 6.16 17.84 -3.73
C CYS A 3 7.50 17.12 -3.92
N GLU A 4 8.60 17.87 -3.96
CA GLU A 4 9.96 17.33 -4.05
C GLU A 4 10.67 17.34 -2.70
N ASP A 5 10.02 16.82 -1.65
CA ASP A 5 10.73 16.56 -0.40
C ASP A 5 11.69 15.36 -0.59
N SER A 6 12.98 15.66 -0.68
CA SER A 6 14.05 14.67 -0.81
C SER A 6 14.14 13.73 0.39
N ARG A 7 13.75 14.20 1.59
CA ARG A 7 13.69 13.39 2.82
C ARG A 7 12.59 12.35 2.69
N PHE A 8 11.39 12.77 2.28
CA PHE A 8 10.26 11.86 2.06
C PHE A 8 10.60 10.79 1.00
N LYS A 9 11.21 11.19 -0.13
CA LYS A 9 11.66 10.24 -1.17
C LYS A 9 12.64 9.21 -0.61
N LYS A 10 13.56 9.61 0.27
CA LYS A 10 14.53 8.71 0.93
C LYS A 10 13.85 7.71 1.87
N VAL A 11 12.83 8.16 2.60
CA VAL A 11 12.04 7.32 3.51
C VAL A 11 11.22 6.29 2.74
N VAL A 12 10.52 6.70 1.68
CA VAL A 12 9.76 5.79 0.81
C VAL A 12 10.68 4.73 0.19
N LYS A 13 11.86 5.13 -0.30
CA LYS A 13 12.88 4.18 -0.79
C LYS A 13 13.35 3.20 0.29
N SER A 14 13.55 3.68 1.52
CA SER A 14 13.94 2.83 2.66
C SER A 14 12.84 1.83 2.99
N LEU A 15 11.57 2.25 2.97
CA LEU A 15 10.41 1.39 3.21
C LEU A 15 10.30 0.26 2.19
N VAL A 16 10.44 0.58 0.88
CA VAL A 16 10.43 -0.44 -0.18
C VAL A 16 11.53 -1.47 0.02
N LYS A 17 12.74 -1.04 0.36
CA LYS A 17 13.87 -1.93 0.65
C LYS A 17 13.60 -2.85 1.84
N VAL A 18 12.97 -2.35 2.91
CA VAL A 18 12.57 -3.20 4.04
C VAL A 18 11.64 -4.32 3.57
N GLY A 19 10.63 -4.00 2.75
CA GLY A 19 9.69 -4.98 2.20
C GLY A 19 10.37 -6.04 1.32
N GLU A 20 11.32 -5.63 0.47
CA GLU A 20 12.11 -6.53 -0.36
C GLU A 20 13.01 -7.45 0.48
N SER A 21 13.75 -6.88 1.43
CA SER A 21 14.67 -7.63 2.28
C SER A 21 13.95 -8.57 3.26
N ALA A 22 12.76 -8.19 3.74
CA ALA A 22 11.95 -9.04 4.60
C ALA A 22 11.55 -10.36 3.93
N ARG A 23 11.43 -10.40 2.59
CA ARG A 23 11.17 -11.65 1.85
C ARG A 23 12.34 -12.64 1.93
N GLY A 24 13.57 -12.14 1.97
CA GLY A 24 14.78 -12.96 2.07
C GLY A 24 15.16 -13.33 3.51
N ALA A 25 14.69 -12.57 4.50
CA ALA A 25 15.04 -12.75 5.91
C ALA A 25 14.28 -13.88 6.61
N GLY A 26 13.36 -14.57 5.93
CA GLY A 26 12.50 -15.61 6.53
C GLY A 26 13.27 -16.73 7.24
N ALA A 27 14.46 -17.10 6.76
CA ALA A 27 15.30 -18.13 7.37
C ALA A 27 15.77 -17.76 8.79
N ILE A 28 15.98 -16.47 9.08
CA ILE A 28 16.41 -16.01 10.42
C ILE A 28 15.33 -16.29 11.47
N ASN A 29 14.05 -16.24 11.09
CA ASN A 29 12.96 -16.52 12.02
C ASN A 29 12.96 -17.98 12.50
N PHE A 30 13.42 -18.91 11.66
CA PHE A 30 13.52 -20.33 12.00
C PHE A 30 14.86 -20.68 12.64
N LEU A 31 15.94 -20.04 12.19
CA LEU A 31 17.30 -20.28 12.65
C LEU A 31 17.93 -18.95 13.12
N PRO A 32 17.66 -18.53 14.37
CA PRO A 32 18.08 -17.22 14.87
C PRO A 32 19.60 -17.00 14.87
N PHE A 33 20.40 -18.08 14.87
CA PHE A 33 21.85 -17.98 14.82
C PHE A 33 22.38 -17.47 13.47
N LEU A 34 21.59 -17.56 12.39
CA LEU A 34 21.97 -17.08 11.05
C LEU A 34 22.26 -15.57 11.01
N LYS A 35 21.72 -14.80 11.96
CA LYS A 35 21.99 -13.35 12.08
C LYS A 35 23.44 -13.00 12.43
N TYR A 36 24.20 -13.97 12.96
CA TYR A 36 25.61 -13.78 13.37
C TYR A 36 26.62 -14.19 12.30
N LEU A 37 26.16 -14.75 11.17
CA LEU A 37 27.05 -15.12 10.07
C LEU A 37 27.72 -13.87 9.47
N PRO A 38 29.01 -13.95 9.10
CA PRO A 38 29.70 -12.84 8.46
C PRO A 38 29.04 -12.48 7.12
N GLY A 39 28.99 -11.19 6.82
CA GLY A 39 28.25 -10.63 5.66
C GLY A 39 26.84 -10.14 6.00
N ASP A 40 25.98 -10.05 4.97
CA ASP A 40 24.54 -9.73 5.08
C ASP A 40 23.70 -10.63 4.16
N MET A 41 23.96 -11.94 4.20
CA MET A 41 23.35 -12.93 3.31
C MET A 41 21.82 -13.01 3.43
N PHE A 42 21.29 -12.67 4.60
CA PHE A 42 19.86 -12.65 4.91
C PHE A 42 19.30 -11.23 5.06
N GLN A 43 20.07 -10.22 4.64
CA GLN A 43 19.67 -8.80 4.58
C GLN A 43 19.20 -8.21 5.92
N ALA A 44 19.62 -8.80 7.04
CA ALA A 44 19.23 -8.37 8.38
C ALA A 44 19.82 -7.00 8.72
N LYS A 45 21.04 -6.71 8.26
CA LYS A 45 21.69 -5.41 8.50
C LYS A 45 21.02 -4.33 7.66
N GLU A 46 20.71 -4.63 6.39
CA GLU A 46 19.94 -3.73 5.53
C GLU A 46 18.55 -3.41 6.08
N ILE A 47 17.82 -4.42 6.58
CA ILE A 47 16.51 -4.20 7.24
C ILE A 47 16.68 -3.27 8.44
N LYS A 48 17.64 -3.56 9.33
CA LYS A 48 17.84 -2.75 10.54
C LYS A 48 18.17 -1.29 10.21
N PHE A 49 19.01 -1.05 9.22
CA PHE A 49 19.38 0.29 8.78
C PHE A 49 18.20 1.06 8.18
N ASN A 50 17.50 0.46 7.21
CA ASN A 50 16.37 1.11 6.56
C ASN A 50 15.20 1.32 7.52
N TRP A 51 14.97 0.39 8.45
CA TRP A 51 13.95 0.54 9.50
C TRP A 51 14.28 1.69 10.45
N GLY A 52 15.57 1.90 10.76
CA GLY A 52 16.04 3.07 11.49
C GLY A 52 15.63 4.37 10.80
N ASN A 53 15.93 4.51 9.50
CA ASN A 53 15.59 5.72 8.73
C ASN A 53 14.07 6.03 8.73
N VAL A 54 13.22 5.01 8.61
CA VAL A 54 11.76 5.20 8.64
C VAL A 54 11.30 5.62 10.03
N LYS A 55 11.81 4.97 11.08
CA LYS A 55 11.49 5.31 12.47
C LYS A 55 11.92 6.74 12.80
N ASP A 56 13.14 7.11 12.44
CA ASP A 56 13.71 8.42 12.75
C ASP A 56 12.89 9.54 12.09
N PHE A 57 12.50 9.35 10.83
CA PHE A 57 11.59 10.29 10.15
C PHE A 57 10.26 10.47 10.89
N ILE A 58 9.60 9.37 11.31
CA ILE A 58 8.33 9.47 12.03
C ILE A 58 8.51 10.14 13.40
N VAL A 59 9.61 9.87 14.10
CA VAL A 59 9.93 10.52 15.38
C VAL A 59 10.17 12.02 15.18
N GLU A 60 10.92 12.41 14.15
CA GLU A 60 11.15 13.81 13.79
C GLU A 60 9.84 14.53 13.48
N GLU A 61 8.97 13.96 12.64
CA GLU A 61 7.65 14.55 12.32
C GLU A 61 6.76 14.69 13.56
N ILE A 62 6.79 13.72 14.47
CA ILE A 62 6.06 13.79 15.74
C ILE A 62 6.59 14.92 16.62
N ASN A 63 7.90 15.03 16.77
CA ASN A 63 8.53 16.10 17.54
C ASN A 63 8.23 17.48 16.92
N ASP A 64 8.25 17.60 15.59
CA ASP A 64 7.91 18.84 14.88
C ASP A 64 6.46 19.26 15.10
N MET A 65 5.52 18.30 15.12
CA MET A 65 4.13 18.56 15.48
C MET A 65 3.99 19.05 16.93
N GLU A 66 4.74 18.46 17.87
CA GLU A 66 4.73 18.86 19.27
C GLU A 66 5.30 20.26 19.49
N ASN A 67 6.43 20.56 18.84
CA ASN A 67 7.09 21.86 18.94
C ASN A 67 6.22 23.01 18.38
N LYS A 68 5.46 22.76 17.31
CA LYS A 68 4.50 23.73 16.75
C LYS A 68 3.33 24.03 17.70
N ASN A 69 2.95 23.07 18.52
CA ASN A 69 1.85 23.20 19.49
C ASN A 69 2.26 23.99 20.75
N CYS A 70 3.51 23.89 21.18
CA CYS A 70 4.03 24.71 22.30
C CYS A 70 4.06 26.22 22.01
N SER A 71 4.10 26.63 20.73
CA SER A 71 4.15 28.04 20.32
C SER A 71 2.78 28.75 20.30
N LYS A 72 1.68 28.05 20.53
CA LYS A 72 0.30 28.59 20.46
C LYS A 72 -0.43 28.50 21.81
N SER A 73 0.21 28.92 22.91
CA SER A 73 -0.36 28.80 24.25
C SER A 73 -1.59 29.68 24.53
N ASP A 74 -1.98 30.60 23.65
CA ASP A 74 -3.11 31.49 23.87
C ASP A 74 -4.18 31.37 22.77
N SER A 75 -4.92 30.26 22.75
CA SER A 75 -6.36 30.22 22.44
C SER A 75 -6.89 28.78 22.35
N VAL A 76 -7.93 28.54 23.14
CA VAL A 76 -9.05 27.60 22.97
C VAL A 76 -8.96 26.67 21.73
N GLN A 77 -8.74 25.38 22.01
CA GLN A 77 -9.02 24.23 21.14
C GLN A 77 -8.17 24.11 19.87
N CYS A 78 -6.93 23.64 20.04
CA CYS A 78 -6.17 23.01 18.96
C CYS A 78 -6.85 21.68 18.59
N ASN A 79 -7.80 21.74 17.64
CA ASN A 79 -8.47 20.56 17.10
C ASN A 79 -7.61 19.89 16.03
N ASP A 80 -6.36 19.56 16.36
CA ASP A 80 -5.49 18.78 15.50
C ASP A 80 -5.87 17.30 15.66
N GLU A 81 -6.96 16.89 15.04
CA GLU A 81 -7.43 15.50 15.02
C GLU A 81 -6.48 14.64 14.17
N ASN A 82 -5.43 14.13 14.80
CA ASN A 82 -4.51 13.18 14.19
C ASN A 82 -4.28 11.99 15.13
N PHE A 83 -3.59 10.97 14.61
CA PHE A 83 -3.32 9.74 15.35
C PHE A 83 -2.58 10.02 16.66
N VAL A 84 -1.58 10.90 16.64
CA VAL A 84 -0.69 11.19 17.79
C VAL A 84 -1.47 11.87 18.91
N SER A 85 -2.22 12.93 18.60
CA SER A 85 -3.04 13.66 19.58
C SER A 85 -4.13 12.77 20.17
N SER A 86 -4.77 11.94 19.34
CA SER A 86 -5.80 10.98 19.76
C SER A 86 -5.21 9.89 20.67
N TYR A 87 -4.03 9.37 20.34
CA TYR A 87 -3.34 8.37 21.14
C TYR A 87 -2.97 8.92 22.52
N LYS A 88 -2.38 10.13 22.57
CA LYS A 88 -2.03 10.80 23.83
C LYS A 88 -3.26 11.09 24.69
N ARG A 89 -4.37 11.55 24.08
CA ARG A 89 -5.63 11.77 24.80
C ARG A 89 -6.11 10.48 25.45
N ARG A 90 -6.13 9.38 24.71
CA ARG A 90 -6.53 8.06 25.21
C ARG A 90 -5.60 7.55 26.32
N GLN A 91 -4.30 7.81 26.19
CA GLN A 91 -3.31 7.49 27.21
C GLN A 91 -3.61 8.23 28.52
N MET A 92 -3.84 9.56 28.46
CA MET A 92 -4.18 10.37 29.63
C MET A 92 -5.46 9.90 30.32
N GLU A 93 -6.53 9.64 29.56
CA GLU A 93 -7.79 9.12 30.10
C GLU A 93 -7.61 7.81 30.87
N LYS A 94 -6.85 6.86 30.31
CA LYS A 94 -6.62 5.55 30.95
C LYS A 94 -5.78 5.69 32.22
N THR A 95 -4.72 6.48 32.17
CA THR A 95 -3.87 6.78 33.32
C THR A 95 -4.67 7.45 34.45
N GLN A 96 -5.52 8.43 34.11
CA GLN A 96 -6.40 9.10 35.08
C GLN A 96 -7.41 8.13 35.70
N SER A 97 -7.94 7.21 34.91
CA SER A 97 -8.85 6.15 35.40
C SER A 97 -8.16 5.03 36.21
N ARG A 98 -6.83 5.12 36.44
CA ARG A 98 -5.99 4.10 37.10
C ARG A 98 -6.14 2.69 36.52
N LYS A 99 -6.49 2.59 35.24
CA LYS A 99 -6.54 1.30 34.53
C LYS A 99 -5.15 0.96 34.02
N GLU A 100 -4.76 -0.29 34.15
CA GLU A 100 -3.55 -0.78 33.48
C GLU A 100 -3.62 -0.51 31.98
N THR A 101 -2.51 -0.05 31.41
CA THR A 101 -2.45 0.37 30.01
C THR A 101 -1.09 0.06 29.42
N TYR A 102 -1.11 -0.45 28.19
CA TYR A 102 0.06 -0.60 27.33
C TYR A 102 0.24 0.60 26.39
N LEU A 103 -0.56 1.66 26.56
CA LEU A 103 -0.41 2.89 25.80
C LEU A 103 0.79 3.66 26.34
N ASP A 104 1.94 3.48 25.70
CA ASP A 104 3.16 4.23 25.96
C ASP A 104 3.67 4.89 24.66
N TYR A 105 4.69 5.72 24.81
CA TYR A 105 5.33 6.43 23.70
C TYR A 105 5.93 5.46 22.66
N VAL A 106 6.54 4.37 23.10
CA VAL A 106 7.20 3.41 22.21
C VAL A 106 6.18 2.70 21.31
N ASN A 107 5.05 2.29 21.87
CA ASN A 107 3.93 1.67 21.17
C ASN A 107 3.19 2.66 20.28
N MET A 108 3.15 3.95 20.65
CA MET A 108 2.65 5.01 19.78
C MET A 108 3.50 5.13 18.51
N ILE A 109 4.83 5.21 18.66
CA ILE A 109 5.76 5.29 17.52
C ILE A 109 5.61 4.04 16.64
N LYS A 110 5.57 2.84 17.23
CA LYS A 110 5.35 1.60 16.47
C LYS A 110 4.03 1.62 15.70
N GLY A 111 2.94 2.03 16.34
CA GLY A 111 1.64 2.14 15.68
C GLY A 111 1.63 3.15 14.54
N ALA A 112 2.31 4.29 14.71
CA ALA A 112 2.45 5.31 13.66
C ALA A 112 3.28 4.78 12.47
N VAL A 113 4.41 4.12 12.74
CA VAL A 113 5.26 3.50 11.71
C VAL A 113 4.49 2.39 10.97
N ASP A 114 3.77 1.54 11.68
CA ASP A 114 2.96 0.47 11.09
C ASP A 114 1.86 1.03 10.18
N LEU A 115 1.12 2.05 10.65
CA LEU A 115 0.05 2.68 9.87
C LEU A 115 0.59 3.36 8.61
N PHE A 116 1.68 4.14 8.75
CA PHE A 116 2.32 4.83 7.65
C PHE A 116 2.90 3.85 6.63
N GLY A 117 3.62 2.83 7.08
CA GLY A 117 4.25 1.84 6.21
C GLY A 117 3.21 1.01 5.46
N ALA A 118 2.22 0.48 6.18
CA ALA A 118 1.17 -0.35 5.59
C ALA A 118 0.32 0.42 4.56
N GLY A 119 -0.07 1.66 4.86
CA GLY A 119 -0.83 2.49 3.92
C GLY A 119 -0.02 2.83 2.67
N THR A 120 1.21 3.32 2.85
CA THR A 120 2.05 3.79 1.73
C THR A 120 2.38 2.68 0.74
N GLU A 121 2.83 1.51 1.21
CA GLU A 121 3.27 0.42 0.32
C GLU A 121 2.08 -0.19 -0.43
N THR A 122 0.98 -0.47 0.26
CA THR A 122 -0.15 -1.21 -0.33
C THR A 122 -0.93 -0.36 -1.34
N VAL A 123 -1.24 0.89 -1.01
CA VAL A 123 -2.01 1.79 -1.89
C VAL A 123 -1.18 2.15 -3.12
N SER A 124 0.10 2.54 -2.94
CA SER A 124 0.97 2.90 -4.06
C SER A 124 1.15 1.75 -5.05
N ASN A 125 1.40 0.54 -4.55
CA ASN A 125 1.51 -0.64 -5.41
C ASN A 125 0.20 -0.89 -6.16
N THR A 126 -0.95 -0.82 -5.47
CA THR A 126 -2.25 -1.06 -6.11
C THR A 126 -2.53 -0.03 -7.21
N VAL A 127 -2.21 1.24 -7.01
CA VAL A 127 -2.33 2.28 -8.05
C VAL A 127 -1.46 1.94 -9.27
N VAL A 128 -0.19 1.57 -9.06
CA VAL A 128 0.71 1.15 -10.14
C VAL A 128 0.14 -0.03 -10.92
N TRP A 129 -0.39 -1.04 -10.21
CA TRP A 129 -1.04 -2.20 -10.81
C TRP A 129 -2.27 -1.83 -11.64
N CYS A 130 -3.14 -0.95 -11.13
CA CYS A 130 -4.32 -0.50 -11.85
C CYS A 130 -3.94 0.29 -13.12
N VAL A 131 -2.95 1.17 -13.03
CA VAL A 131 -2.43 1.92 -14.19
C VAL A 131 -1.85 0.95 -15.22
N LEU A 132 -1.05 -0.02 -14.79
CA LEU A 132 -0.48 -1.01 -15.68
C LEU A 132 -1.55 -1.84 -16.39
N CYS A 133 -2.54 -2.34 -15.64
CA CYS A 133 -3.64 -3.11 -16.20
C CYS A 133 -4.51 -2.27 -17.17
N SER A 134 -4.66 -0.96 -16.89
CA SER A 134 -5.36 -0.04 -17.78
C SER A 134 -4.64 0.19 -19.11
N SER A 135 -3.31 -0.04 -19.19
CA SER A 135 -2.63 0.00 -20.48
C SER A 135 -3.02 -1.17 -21.40
N CYS A 136 -3.53 -2.27 -20.82
CA CYS A 136 -4.03 -3.44 -21.55
C CYS A 136 -5.54 -3.37 -21.85
N ILE A 137 -6.27 -2.45 -21.20
CA ILE A 137 -7.73 -2.32 -21.29
C ILE A 137 -8.11 -0.88 -21.53
N ARG A 138 -8.91 -0.62 -22.58
CA ARG A 138 -9.50 0.69 -22.78
C ARG A 138 -10.68 0.89 -21.83
N LEU A 139 -10.46 1.64 -20.77
CA LEU A 139 -11.53 2.17 -19.93
C LEU A 139 -12.20 3.33 -20.67
N THR A 140 -13.50 3.22 -20.92
CA THR A 140 -14.29 4.34 -21.44
C THR A 140 -15.22 4.84 -20.35
N PHE A 141 -14.97 6.08 -19.92
CA PHE A 141 -15.79 6.79 -18.95
C PHE A 141 -16.94 7.50 -19.69
N ARG A 142 -18.19 7.17 -19.39
CA ARG A 142 -19.34 7.89 -19.95
C ARG A 142 -19.88 8.91 -18.93
N PRO A 143 -19.92 10.21 -19.27
CA PRO A 143 -20.54 11.20 -18.42
C PRO A 143 -22.06 11.18 -18.63
N LYS A 144 -22.79 10.36 -17.86
CA LYS A 144 -24.23 10.51 -17.65
C LYS A 144 -24.58 10.09 -16.24
N SER A 145 -24.79 11.04 -15.31
CA SER A 145 -25.33 10.94 -13.92
C SER A 145 -24.81 9.83 -12.97
N THR A 146 -24.07 8.86 -13.50
CA THR A 146 -23.65 7.60 -12.91
C THR A 146 -22.34 7.28 -13.61
N ILE A 147 -21.26 7.14 -12.85
CA ILE A 147 -19.94 6.80 -13.37
C ILE A 147 -20.01 5.35 -13.87
N SER A 148 -20.25 5.15 -15.17
CA SER A 148 -20.18 3.81 -15.79
C SER A 148 -18.84 3.63 -16.49
N LEU A 149 -18.07 2.63 -16.07
CA LEU A 149 -16.82 2.20 -16.69
C LEU A 149 -17.10 1.08 -17.69
N THR A 150 -17.03 1.36 -19.00
CA THR A 150 -17.05 0.27 -20.00
C THR A 150 -15.63 -0.18 -20.29
N VAL A 151 -15.35 -1.44 -20.02
CA VAL A 151 -14.09 -2.15 -20.26
C VAL A 151 -14.10 -2.64 -21.71
N LYS A 152 -13.22 -2.09 -22.57
CA LYS A 152 -13.02 -2.58 -23.94
C LYS A 152 -11.58 -2.99 -24.15
N TRP A 153 -11.33 -4.21 -24.59
CA TRP A 153 -9.98 -4.66 -24.91
C TRP A 153 -9.41 -3.86 -26.10
N VAL A 154 -8.15 -3.42 -25.97
CA VAL A 154 -7.42 -2.83 -27.09
C VAL A 154 -7.12 -3.96 -28.07
N LYS A 155 -7.63 -3.86 -29.30
CA LYS A 155 -7.58 -4.91 -30.32
C LYS A 155 -6.12 -5.13 -30.77
N GLY A 156 -5.44 -6.08 -30.12
CA GLY A 156 -4.09 -6.53 -30.45
C GLY A 156 -3.89 -7.93 -29.88
N ASP A 157 -3.89 -8.92 -30.77
CA ASP A 157 -3.74 -10.37 -30.56
C ASP A 157 -4.76 -11.07 -29.64
N ASN A 158 -5.39 -12.12 -30.17
CA ASN A 158 -6.26 -13.08 -29.46
C ASN A 158 -5.51 -13.91 -28.38
N ARG A 159 -4.49 -13.36 -27.72
CA ARG A 159 -3.78 -14.03 -26.63
C ARG A 159 -4.36 -13.55 -25.30
N PRO A 160 -4.87 -14.44 -24.44
CA PRO A 160 -5.30 -14.06 -23.10
C PRO A 160 -4.09 -13.51 -22.34
N TRP A 161 -4.15 -12.23 -21.96
CA TRP A 161 -3.12 -11.58 -21.15
C TRP A 161 -3.03 -12.29 -19.80
N ARG A 162 -1.92 -13.03 -19.58
CA ARG A 162 -1.61 -13.60 -18.27
C ARG A 162 -0.98 -12.52 -17.41
N ILE A 163 -1.73 -12.05 -16.43
CA ILE A 163 -1.21 -11.17 -15.40
C ILE A 163 -0.85 -12.09 -14.25
N ARG A 164 0.43 -12.42 -14.10
CA ARG A 164 0.89 -13.08 -12.88
C ARG A 164 0.83 -12.03 -11.77
N PRO A 165 -0.06 -12.17 -10.78
CA PRO A 165 -0.08 -11.25 -9.65
C PRO A 165 1.29 -11.32 -8.98
N ALA A 166 1.98 -10.18 -8.85
CA ALA A 166 3.16 -10.17 -8.00
C ALA A 166 2.70 -10.52 -6.59
N PHE A 167 3.43 -11.48 -6.02
CA PHE A 167 3.13 -12.24 -4.82
C PHE A 167 3.25 -11.36 -3.55
N LEU A 168 2.39 -10.35 -3.44
CA LEU A 168 2.48 -9.28 -2.45
C LEU A 168 1.09 -8.88 -1.90
N THR A 169 0.16 -9.81 -1.90
CA THR A 169 -0.78 -9.91 -0.78
C THR A 169 -0.17 -10.92 0.17
N LEU A 170 0.47 -10.45 1.25
CA LEU A 170 0.91 -11.30 2.35
C LEU A 170 -0.28 -12.16 2.81
N GLY A 171 -0.26 -13.44 2.42
CA GLY A 171 -1.23 -14.45 2.83
C GLY A 171 -2.12 -14.97 1.69
N GLN A 172 -1.71 -16.09 1.08
CA GLN A 172 -2.54 -17.24 0.67
C GLN A 172 -3.83 -17.04 -0.17
N SER A 173 -4.24 -15.83 -0.53
CA SER A 173 -5.49 -15.53 -1.23
C SER A 173 -5.53 -16.11 -2.65
N LEU A 174 -4.37 -16.26 -3.31
CA LEU A 174 -4.30 -16.84 -4.65
C LEU A 174 -4.56 -18.35 -4.71
N ARG A 175 -4.37 -19.11 -3.62
CA ARG A 175 -4.61 -20.57 -3.63
C ARG A 175 -6.07 -20.95 -3.41
N ARG A 176 -6.93 -19.99 -3.03
CA ARG A 176 -8.35 -20.25 -2.74
C ARG A 176 -9.29 -19.86 -3.86
N HIS A 177 -8.80 -19.19 -4.91
CA HIS A 177 -9.59 -19.00 -6.10
C HIS A 177 -9.65 -20.34 -6.84
N SER A 178 -10.73 -21.10 -6.62
CA SER A 178 -11.13 -22.28 -7.43
C SER A 178 -11.49 -21.91 -8.88
N ASP A 179 -11.04 -20.75 -9.34
CA ASP A 179 -11.34 -20.23 -10.65
C ASP A 179 -10.29 -20.72 -11.65
N PRO A 180 -10.68 -21.48 -12.68
CA PRO A 180 -9.75 -22.02 -13.67
C PRO A 180 -9.02 -20.90 -14.45
N ASP A 181 -9.57 -19.68 -14.49
CA ASP A 181 -9.00 -18.52 -15.16
C ASP A 181 -8.43 -17.48 -14.16
N ALA A 182 -8.01 -17.90 -12.95
CA ALA A 182 -7.48 -16.99 -11.92
C ALA A 182 -6.24 -16.18 -12.36
N GLU A 183 -5.45 -16.67 -13.32
CA GLU A 183 -4.29 -15.96 -13.88
C GLU A 183 -4.64 -14.95 -14.99
N LYS A 184 -5.91 -14.94 -15.43
CA LYS A 184 -6.40 -14.04 -16.46
C LYS A 184 -7.04 -12.82 -15.82
N PHE A 185 -6.55 -11.64 -16.18
CA PHE A 185 -7.17 -10.39 -15.76
C PHE A 185 -8.50 -10.19 -16.51
N SER A 186 -9.62 -10.36 -15.81
CA SER A 186 -10.98 -10.15 -16.33
C SER A 186 -11.79 -9.38 -15.29
N PRO A 187 -11.90 -8.05 -15.42
CA PRO A 187 -12.73 -7.23 -14.54
C PRO A 187 -14.21 -7.65 -14.55
N GLU A 188 -14.69 -8.18 -15.66
CA GLU A 188 -16.08 -8.61 -15.88
C GLU A 188 -16.51 -9.72 -14.91
N ARG A 189 -15.56 -10.45 -14.30
CA ARG A 189 -15.88 -11.49 -13.30
C ARG A 189 -16.55 -10.96 -12.03
N PHE A 190 -16.41 -9.65 -11.81
CA PHE A 190 -17.02 -8.90 -10.71
C PHE A 190 -18.31 -8.18 -11.13
N LEU A 191 -18.84 -8.45 -12.33
CA LEU A 191 -20.12 -7.93 -12.80
C LEU A 191 -21.12 -9.08 -12.93
N ASP A 192 -22.41 -8.79 -12.72
CA ASP A 192 -23.50 -9.69 -13.11
C ASP A 192 -23.93 -9.47 -14.57
N ASN A 193 -24.99 -10.17 -14.98
CA ASN A 193 -25.54 -10.08 -16.34
C ASN A 193 -26.12 -8.68 -16.65
N ASP A 194 -26.45 -7.89 -15.63
CA ASP A 194 -27.00 -6.54 -15.74
C ASP A 194 -25.90 -5.45 -15.60
N GLU A 195 -24.62 -5.85 -15.66
CA GLU A 195 -23.43 -4.99 -15.49
C GLU A 195 -23.32 -4.33 -14.09
N ILE A 196 -23.98 -4.90 -13.08
CA ILE A 196 -23.93 -4.43 -11.69
C ILE A 196 -22.78 -5.14 -10.97
N LEU A 197 -22.07 -4.38 -10.12
CA LEU A 197 -20.95 -4.90 -9.33
C LEU A 197 -21.43 -5.94 -8.31
N ILE A 198 -20.88 -7.15 -8.38
CA ILE A 198 -21.15 -8.25 -7.45
C ILE A 198 -20.00 -8.48 -6.49
N HIS A 199 -20.35 -8.72 -5.22
CA HIS A 199 -19.38 -9.06 -4.18
C HIS A 199 -19.17 -10.59 -4.13
N ARG A 200 -17.99 -11.05 -4.53
CA ARG A 200 -17.58 -12.47 -4.44
C ARG A 200 -17.05 -12.76 -3.03
N LYS A 201 -17.58 -13.78 -2.34
CA LYS A 201 -17.14 -14.15 -0.98
C LYS A 201 -15.71 -14.71 -0.95
N GLU A 202 -15.26 -15.22 -2.08
CA GLU A 202 -13.95 -15.81 -2.32
C GLU A 202 -12.87 -14.72 -2.52
N PHE A 203 -13.27 -13.47 -2.76
CA PHE A 203 -12.36 -12.34 -2.96
C PHE A 203 -12.08 -11.63 -1.63
N ILE A 204 -10.89 -11.89 -1.07
CA ILE A 204 -10.51 -11.44 0.28
C ILE A 204 -9.19 -10.63 0.23
N PRO A 205 -9.15 -9.46 -0.44
CA PRO A 205 -7.93 -8.65 -0.58
C PRO A 205 -7.51 -7.97 0.73
N PHE A 206 -8.44 -7.78 1.67
CA PHE A 206 -8.21 -7.12 2.97
C PHE A 206 -8.13 -8.12 4.14
N SER A 207 -7.90 -9.40 3.85
CA SER A 207 -7.94 -10.50 4.83
C SER A 207 -9.32 -10.66 5.51
N ILE A 208 -9.43 -11.58 6.47
CA ILE A 208 -10.65 -11.87 7.23
C ILE A 208 -10.31 -12.22 8.69
N GLY A 209 -11.26 -12.03 9.62
CA GLY A 209 -11.11 -12.39 11.03
C GLY A 209 -10.48 -11.28 11.88
N PRO A 210 -9.92 -11.58 13.07
CA PRO A 210 -9.45 -10.57 14.03
C PRO A 210 -8.30 -9.68 13.57
N ARG A 211 -7.65 -10.04 12.45
CA ARG A 211 -6.53 -9.32 11.83
C ARG A 211 -6.89 -8.80 10.43
N TYR A 212 -8.17 -8.62 10.15
CA TYR A 212 -8.62 -7.95 8.92
C TYR A 212 -8.00 -6.55 8.83
N CYS A 213 -7.84 -6.05 7.60
CA CYS A 213 -7.15 -4.80 7.36
C CYS A 213 -7.88 -3.64 8.04
N LEU A 214 -7.23 -3.02 9.02
CA LEU A 214 -7.72 -1.82 9.70
C LEU A 214 -7.93 -0.64 8.70
N GLY A 215 -7.12 -0.59 7.65
CA GLY A 215 -7.12 0.48 6.65
C GLY A 215 -8.04 0.27 5.45
N GLU A 216 -8.91 -0.76 5.43
CA GLU A 216 -9.73 -1.09 4.25
C GLU A 216 -10.55 0.09 3.73
N ALA A 217 -11.27 0.78 4.62
CA ALA A 217 -12.12 1.91 4.24
C ALA A 217 -11.30 3.07 3.64
N MET A 218 -10.17 3.39 4.27
CA MET A 218 -9.26 4.45 3.82
C MET A 218 -8.64 4.10 2.47
N ALA A 219 -8.12 2.88 2.32
CA ALA A 219 -7.52 2.41 1.07
C ALA A 219 -8.54 2.42 -0.09
N LYS A 220 -9.78 1.96 0.13
CA LYS A 220 -10.82 2.00 -0.90
C LYS A 220 -11.14 3.42 -1.37
N MET A 221 -11.24 4.37 -0.44
CA MET A 221 -11.48 5.78 -0.78
C MET A 221 -10.30 6.37 -1.55
N GLU A 222 -9.08 6.20 -1.07
CA GLU A 222 -7.87 6.68 -1.75
C GLU A 222 -7.74 6.13 -3.16
N LEU A 223 -7.88 4.80 -3.32
CA LEU A 223 -7.83 4.15 -4.62
C LEU A 223 -8.93 4.66 -5.55
N PHE A 224 -10.16 4.80 -5.04
CA PHE A 224 -11.25 5.33 -5.86
C PHE A 224 -10.95 6.74 -6.36
N PHE A 225 -10.50 7.66 -5.51
CA PHE A 225 -10.19 9.03 -5.92
C PHE A 225 -9.00 9.11 -6.86
N TYR A 226 -7.89 8.44 -6.54
CA TYR A 226 -6.69 8.44 -7.38
C TYR A 226 -7.00 7.86 -8.77
N LEU A 227 -7.62 6.68 -8.83
CA LEU A 227 -7.90 6.01 -10.11
C LEU A 227 -8.98 6.72 -10.91
N SER A 228 -10.05 7.20 -10.26
CA SER A 228 -11.09 7.97 -10.95
C SER A 228 -10.53 9.23 -11.57
N PHE A 229 -9.72 9.99 -10.81
CA PHE A 229 -9.10 11.20 -11.33
C PHE A 229 -8.12 10.91 -12.47
N MET A 230 -7.28 9.87 -12.31
CA MET A 230 -6.33 9.46 -13.33
C MET A 230 -7.03 9.04 -14.63
N PHE A 231 -8.04 8.16 -14.55
CA PHE A 231 -8.72 7.62 -15.72
C PHE A 231 -9.70 8.58 -16.38
N GLN A 232 -10.19 9.60 -15.66
CA GLN A 232 -10.99 10.67 -16.27
C GLN A 232 -10.13 11.64 -17.10
N ARG A 233 -8.87 11.86 -16.73
CA ARG A 233 -8.00 12.89 -17.34
C ARG A 233 -6.95 12.34 -18.27
N PHE A 234 -6.52 11.10 -18.08
CA PHE A 234 -5.41 10.50 -18.80
C PHE A 234 -5.82 9.20 -19.46
N GLN A 235 -5.33 8.99 -20.68
CA GLN A 235 -5.36 7.69 -21.33
C GLN A 235 -3.98 7.06 -21.20
N PHE A 236 -3.89 5.96 -20.45
CA PHE A 236 -2.66 5.19 -20.32
C PHE A 236 -2.50 4.26 -21.51
N VAL A 237 -1.34 4.32 -22.15
CA VAL A 237 -0.98 3.48 -23.30
C VAL A 237 0.38 2.85 -23.06
N ALA A 238 0.56 1.59 -23.46
CA ALA A 238 1.86 0.96 -23.42
C ALA A 238 2.83 1.69 -24.37
N ARG A 239 4.09 1.88 -23.92
CA ARG A 239 5.12 2.54 -24.74
C ARG A 239 5.37 1.81 -26.07
N ASP A 240 5.27 0.48 -26.05
CA ASP A 240 5.27 -0.35 -27.24
C ASP A 240 3.99 -1.22 -27.25
N PRO A 241 3.05 -0.99 -28.19
CA PRO A 241 1.84 -1.78 -28.32
C PRO A 241 2.10 -3.27 -28.62
N LYS A 242 3.26 -3.60 -29.20
CA LYS A 242 3.65 -4.98 -29.55
C LYS A 242 4.43 -5.67 -28.42
N LYS A 243 4.94 -4.89 -27.46
CA LYS A 243 5.69 -5.38 -26.30
C LYS A 243 5.15 -4.72 -25.03
N PRO A 244 3.94 -5.11 -24.60
CA PRO A 244 3.38 -4.60 -23.37
C PRO A 244 4.29 -4.97 -22.19
N PRO A 245 4.26 -4.17 -21.11
CA PRO A 245 5.09 -4.41 -19.95
C PRO A 245 4.80 -5.81 -19.38
N THR A 246 5.79 -6.69 -19.44
CA THR A 246 5.73 -8.01 -18.83
C THR A 246 5.93 -7.90 -17.33
N LEU A 247 5.06 -8.56 -16.58
CA LEU A 247 4.99 -8.55 -15.12
C LEU A 247 5.90 -9.55 -14.42
N GLU A 248 6.86 -10.11 -15.15
CA GLU A 248 7.92 -10.88 -14.51
C GLU A 248 8.81 -9.90 -13.73
N PRO A 249 9.09 -10.16 -12.44
CA PRO A 249 10.03 -9.35 -11.70
C PRO A 249 11.40 -9.48 -12.36
N ASN A 250 11.73 -8.55 -13.26
CA ASN A 250 13.07 -8.38 -13.77
C ASN A 250 13.94 -7.96 -12.58
N SER A 251 14.62 -8.93 -11.98
CA SER A 251 15.73 -8.65 -11.10
C SER A 251 16.69 -7.69 -11.83
N ARG A 252 16.77 -6.45 -11.32
CA ARG A 252 17.77 -5.40 -11.64
C ARG A 252 17.47 -4.26 -12.64
N LYS A 253 16.34 -4.14 -13.37
CA LYS A 253 16.26 -3.11 -14.46
C LYS A 253 15.15 -2.06 -14.41
N SER A 254 14.28 -2.02 -13.41
CA SER A 254 13.12 -1.09 -13.43
C SER A 254 13.31 0.26 -12.72
N LEU A 255 14.48 0.56 -12.16
CA LEU A 255 14.71 1.84 -11.43
C LEU A 255 15.41 2.93 -12.25
N GLU A 256 15.75 2.70 -13.52
CA GLU A 256 16.40 3.71 -14.38
C GLU A 256 15.43 4.49 -15.28
N ALA A 257 14.11 4.38 -15.08
CA ALA A 257 13.11 5.01 -15.96
C ALA A 257 12.00 5.77 -15.24
N ILE A 258 12.28 6.36 -14.07
CA ILE A 258 11.50 7.45 -13.48
C ILE A 258 12.46 8.54 -13.00
#